data_AF-A0A2N2ZYB8-F1
#
_entry.id   AF-A0A2N2ZYB8-F1
#
_cell.length_a   1.000
_cell.length_b   1.000
_cell.length_c   1.000
_cell.angle_alpha   90.00
_cell.angle_beta   90.00
_cell.angle_gamma   90.00
#
_symmetry.space_group_name_H-M   'P 1'
#
loop_
_entity.id
_entity.type
_entity.pdbx_description
1 polymer ?
#
loop_
_entity_poly.entity_id
_entity_poly.type
_entity_poly.pdbx_seq_one_letter_code
_entity_poly.pdbx_strand_id
1 'polypeptide(L)'
;NDYGKNLGFKINDELVAINGKALVSDNFNEVINDYKKNTQEGDKITITIERLKKKKKSTITLKAKATKAEKTIPYFIEINPSATLSQISLRKAWLGE
;
A
#
# COMPACT_ATOMS: atom_id res chain seq x y z
N ASN A 1 -4.18 7.60 -10.07
CA ASN A 1 -3.67 9.00 -10.01
C ASN A 1 -2.66 9.21 -11.13
N ASP A 2 -2.11 10.42 -11.28
CA ASP A 2 -1.19 10.71 -12.40
C ASP A 2 0.18 10.06 -12.23
N TYR A 3 0.60 9.77 -10.99
CA TYR A 3 1.80 8.98 -10.72
C TYR A 3 1.79 7.64 -11.47
N GLY A 4 0.72 6.85 -11.33
CA GLY A 4 0.60 5.56 -12.02
C GLY A 4 0.53 5.70 -13.54
N LYS A 5 -0.15 6.72 -14.05
CA LYS A 5 -0.22 6.99 -15.50
C LYS A 5 1.16 7.34 -16.07
N ASN A 6 1.90 8.21 -15.38
CA ASN A 6 3.25 8.63 -15.77
C ASN A 6 4.25 7.47 -15.73
N LEU A 7 4.06 6.53 -14.79
CA LEU A 7 4.84 5.29 -14.73
C LEU A 7 4.52 4.34 -15.90
N GLY A 8 3.42 4.57 -16.62
CA GLY A 8 3.01 3.80 -17.78
C GLY A 8 2.09 2.63 -17.46
N PHE A 9 1.44 2.62 -16.30
CA PHE A 9 0.34 1.69 -16.02
C PHE A 9 -0.81 1.89 -17.01
N LYS A 10 -1.49 0.79 -17.31
CA LYS A 10 -2.68 0.74 -18.14
C LYS A 10 -3.79 0.01 -17.39
N ILE A 11 -5.02 0.29 -17.79
CA ILE A 11 -6.18 -0.46 -17.31
C ILE A 11 -5.97 -1.94 -17.63
N ASN A 12 -6.30 -2.81 -16.67
CA ASN A 12 -6.13 -4.26 -16.72
C ASN A 12 -4.68 -4.76 -16.69
N ASP A 13 -3.72 -3.96 -16.22
CA ASP A 13 -2.43 -4.51 -15.81
C ASP A 13 -2.60 -5.34 -14.53
N GLU A 14 -2.01 -6.52 -14.51
CA GLU A 14 -1.93 -7.36 -13.32
C GLU A 14 -0.58 -7.13 -12.63
N LEU A 15 -0.61 -6.79 -11.34
CA LEU A 15 0.59 -6.57 -10.54
C LEU A 15 1.16 -7.92 -10.09
N VAL A 16 2.40 -8.24 -10.46
CA VAL A 16 3.00 -9.56 -10.16
C VAL A 16 4.25 -9.51 -9.29
N ALA A 17 4.95 -8.37 -9.22
CA ALA A 17 6.04 -8.19 -8.27
C ALA A 17 6.29 -6.71 -7.93
N ILE A 18 6.83 -6.47 -6.73
CA ILE A 18 7.39 -5.18 -6.31
C ILE A 18 8.80 -5.43 -5.80
N ASN A 19 9.78 -4.65 -6.26
CA ASN A 19 11.19 -4.75 -5.88
C ASN A 19 11.74 -6.20 -5.98
N GLY A 20 11.30 -6.94 -7.00
CA GLY A 20 11.68 -8.34 -7.21
C GLY A 20 10.96 -9.36 -6.33
N LYS A 21 10.14 -8.92 -5.36
CA LYS A 21 9.31 -9.80 -4.53
C LYS A 21 8.00 -10.11 -5.26
N ALA A 22 7.77 -11.38 -5.57
CA ALA A 22 6.54 -11.82 -6.19
C ALA A 22 5.33 -11.52 -5.30
N LEU A 23 4.25 -11.06 -5.91
CA LEU A 23 2.95 -10.82 -5.27
C LEU A 23 2.00 -11.94 -5.68
N VAL A 24 1.76 -12.85 -4.74
CA VAL A 24 0.76 -13.91 -4.85
C VAL A 24 -0.20 -13.81 -3.66
N SER A 25 -1.35 -14.48 -3.75
CA SER A 25 -2.38 -14.42 -2.71
C SER A 25 -1.84 -14.72 -1.32
N ASP A 26 -0.93 -15.69 -1.20
CA ASP A 26 -0.40 -16.15 0.08
C ASP A 26 0.51 -15.13 0.76
N ASN A 27 1.24 -14.31 0.00
CA ASN A 27 2.25 -13.39 0.53
C ASN A 27 1.91 -11.90 0.32
N PHE A 28 0.74 -11.60 -0.25
CA PHE A 28 0.38 -10.25 -0.67
C PHE A 28 0.51 -9.23 0.47
N ASN A 29 -0.08 -9.54 1.63
CA ASN A 29 -0.05 -8.64 2.79
C ASN A 29 1.36 -8.42 3.32
N GLU A 30 2.18 -9.47 3.36
CA GLU A 30 3.57 -9.39 3.82
C GLU A 30 4.38 -8.47 2.90
N VAL A 31 4.34 -8.71 1.59
CA VAL A 31 5.11 -7.93 0.61
C VAL A 31 4.70 -6.47 0.60
N ILE A 32 3.38 -6.18 0.68
CA ILE A 32 2.88 -4.80 0.74
C ILE A 32 3.27 -4.10 2.04
N ASN A 33 3.24 -4.80 3.18
CA ASN A 33 3.65 -4.23 4.47
C ASN A 33 5.15 -3.97 4.53
N ASP A 34 5.96 -4.90 4.03
CA ASP A 34 7.40 -4.74 3.89
C ASP A 34 7.73 -3.53 2.99
N TYR A 35 7.07 -3.43 1.83
CA TYR A 35 7.24 -2.29 0.94
C TYR A 35 6.93 -0.96 1.64
N LYS A 36 5.80 -0.87 2.36
CA LYS A 36 5.41 0.34 3.10
C LYS A 36 6.37 0.69 4.23
N LYS A 37 6.92 -0.31 4.92
CA LYS A 37 7.80 -0.11 6.07
C LYS A 37 9.21 0.30 5.64
N ASN A 38 9.70 -0.27 4.55
CA ASN A 38 11.11 -0.20 4.17
C ASN A 38 11.40 0.71 2.97
N THR A 39 10.38 1.20 2.27
CA THR A 39 10.57 2.14 1.15
C THR A 39 10.42 3.58 1.63
N GLN A 40 11.42 4.41 1.34
CA GLN A 40 11.43 5.83 1.63
C GLN A 40 11.14 6.67 0.39
N GLU A 41 10.82 7.94 0.61
CA GLU A 41 10.60 8.88 -0.48
C GLU A 41 11.88 9.07 -1.30
N GLY A 42 11.75 9.00 -2.63
CA GLY A 42 12.88 9.10 -3.56
C GLY A 42 13.54 7.76 -3.91
N ASP A 43 13.27 6.68 -3.17
CA ASP A 43 13.84 5.36 -3.43
C ASP A 43 13.49 4.85 -4.83
N LYS A 44 14.43 4.18 -5.48
CA LYS A 44 14.17 3.52 -6.76
C LYS A 44 13.33 2.27 -6.51
N ILE A 45 12.17 2.19 -7.13
CA ILE A 45 11.29 1.03 -7.05
C ILE A 45 11.16 0.38 -8.43
N THR A 46 10.96 -0.94 -8.42
CA THR A 46 10.63 -1.70 -9.62
C THR A 46 9.29 -2.39 -9.44
N ILE A 47 8.41 -2.26 -10.42
CA ILE A 47 7.11 -2.93 -10.42
C ILE A 47 7.05 -3.82 -11.64
N THR A 48 6.82 -5.11 -11.43
CA THR A 48 6.59 -6.06 -12.53
C THR A 48 5.09 -6.25 -12.69
N ILE A 49 4.63 -6.12 -13.93
CA ILE A 49 3.24 -6.33 -14.32
C ILE A 49 3.13 -7.38 -15.43
N GLU A 50 1.97 -8.02 -15.51
CA GLU A 50 1.49 -8.69 -16.70
C GLU A 50 0.47 -7.82 -17.43
N ARG A 51 0.69 -7.60 -18.73
CA ARG A 51 -0.20 -6.81 -19.58
C ARG A 51 -0.73 -7.65 -20.73
N LEU A 52 -2.05 -7.69 -20.87
CA LEU A 52 -2.70 -8.35 -22.00
C LEU A 52 -2.61 -7.47 -23.27
N LYS A 53 -2.03 -8.01 -24.34
CA LYS A 53 -2.02 -7.42 -25.69
C LYS A 53 -2.47 -8.46 -26.70
N LYS A 54 -3.54 -8.19 -27.45
CA LYS A 54 -4.04 -9.06 -28.53
C LYS A 54 -4.12 -10.54 -28.10
N LYS A 55 -4.71 -10.81 -26.93
CA LYS A 55 -4.86 -12.13 -26.28
C LYS A 55 -3.58 -12.79 -25.75
N LYS A 56 -2.42 -12.13 -25.81
CA LYS A 56 -1.18 -12.62 -25.20
C LYS A 56 -0.79 -11.76 -24.01
N LYS A 57 -0.39 -12.39 -22.90
CA LYS A 57 0.19 -11.68 -21.77
C LYS A 57 1.66 -11.34 -22.06
N SER A 58 2.11 -10.17 -21.60
CA SER A 58 3.51 -9.75 -21.67
C SER A 58 3.93 -9.23 -20.31
N THR A 59 5.06 -9.75 -19.81
CA THR A 59 5.67 -9.28 -18.57
C THR A 59 6.45 -8.00 -18.83
N ILE A 60 6.20 -6.95 -18.05
CA ILE A 60 6.86 -5.65 -18.18
C ILE A 60 7.35 -5.20 -16.81
N THR A 61 8.58 -4.71 -16.73
CA THR A 61 9.12 -4.08 -15.51
C THR A 61 9.12 -2.56 -15.66
N LEU A 62 8.39 -1.89 -14.78
CA LEU A 62 8.30 -0.44 -14.67
C LEU A 62 9.25 0.03 -13.56
N LYS A 63 9.96 1.14 -13.77
CA LYS A 63 10.90 1.71 -12.79
C LYS A 63 10.46 3.12 -12.42
N ALA A 64 10.41 3.42 -11.13
CA ALA A 64 9.99 4.72 -10.62
C ALA A 64 10.83 5.17 -9.43
N LYS A 65 10.62 6.41 -9.00
CA LYS A 65 10.97 6.83 -7.65
C LYS A 65 9.72 6.75 -6.76
N ALA A 66 9.85 6.22 -5.55
CA ALA A 66 8.79 6.22 -4.56
C ALA A 66 8.43 7.65 -4.16
N THR A 67 7.13 7.91 -4.02
CA THR A 67 6.59 9.19 -3.55
C THR A 67 5.61 8.93 -2.42
N LYS A 68 5.54 9.86 -1.46
CA LYS A 68 4.46 9.80 -0.46
C LYS A 68 3.13 10.16 -1.13
N ALA A 69 2.10 9.42 -0.78
CA ALA A 69 0.74 9.75 -1.14
C ALA A 69 -0.04 10.03 0.14
N GLU A 70 -0.67 11.19 0.21
CA GLU A 70 -1.61 11.47 1.28
C GLU A 70 -2.85 10.60 1.09
N LYS A 71 -3.32 10.02 2.19
CA LYS A 71 -4.55 9.24 2.23
C LYS A 71 -5.48 9.84 3.26
N THR A 72 -6.60 10.36 2.80
CA THR A 72 -7.69 10.74 3.69
C THR A 72 -8.43 9.48 4.13
N ILE A 73 -8.51 9.27 5.44
CA ILE A 73 -9.34 8.21 6.04
C ILE A 73 -10.55 8.91 6.67
N PRO A 74 -11.73 8.87 6.02
CA PRO A 74 -12.91 9.47 6.60
C PRO A 74 -13.30 8.72 7.87
N TYR A 75 -13.80 9.45 8.87
CA TYR A 75 -14.25 8.88 10.15
C TYR A 75 -13.16 8.06 10.88
N PHE A 76 -11.90 8.50 10.80
CA PHE A 76 -10.82 7.88 11.55
C PHE A 76 -11.05 8.03 13.06
N ILE A 77 -11.07 6.91 13.77
CA ILE A 77 -11.21 6.86 15.23
C ILE A 77 -9.87 6.38 15.80
N GLU A 78 -9.33 7.14 16.74
CA GLU A 78 -8.11 6.79 17.47
C GLU A 78 -8.29 7.05 18.98
N ILE A 79 -7.41 6.45 19.77
CA ILE A 79 -7.38 6.71 21.21
C ILE A 79 -6.95 8.15 21.43
N ASN A 80 -7.78 8.94 22.12
CA ASN A 80 -7.41 10.28 22.53
C ASN A 80 -6.22 10.22 23.52
N PRO A 81 -5.02 10.71 23.14
CA PRO A 81 -3.84 10.66 24.01
C PRO A 81 -3.94 11.61 25.21
N SER A 82 -4.84 12.60 25.16
CA SER A 82 -5.10 13.55 26.26
C SER A 82 -6.35 13.23 27.07
N ALA A 83 -6.87 11.99 26.97
CA ALA A 83 -8.03 11.55 27.75
C ALA A 83 -7.78 11.69 29.27
N THR A 84 -8.77 12.16 30.01
CA THR A 84 -8.68 12.27 31.47
C THR A 84 -8.73 10.88 32.12
N LEU A 85 -8.26 10.78 33.37
CA LEU A 85 -8.31 9.52 34.12
C LEU A 85 -9.74 8.95 34.21
N SER A 86 -10.75 9.80 34.40
CA SER A 86 -12.15 9.38 34.44
C SER A 86 -12.64 8.86 33.08
N GLN A 87 -12.22 9.47 31.96
CA GLN A 87 -12.55 9.01 30.61
C GLN A 87 -11.88 7.66 30.29
N ILE A 88 -10.62 7.48 30.71
CA ILE A 88 -9.91 6.20 30.56
C ILE A 88 -10.61 5.11 31.38
N SER A 89 -10.98 5.40 32.64
CA SER A 89 -11.67 4.46 33.51
C SER A 89 -13.02 4.02 32.92
N LEU A 90 -13.82 4.98 32.44
CA LEU A 90 -15.10 4.69 31.77
C LEU A 90 -14.91 3.82 30.53
N ARG A 91 -13.91 4.12 29.69
CA ARG A 91 -13.59 3.33 28.50
C ARG A 91 -13.27 1.88 28.87
N LYS A 92 -12.42 1.66 29.87
CA LYS A 92 -12.04 0.31 30.34
C LYS A 92 -13.25 -0.47 30.82
N ALA A 93 -14.09 0.15 31.65
CA ALA A 93 -15.32 -0.47 32.15
C ALA A 93 -16.29 -0.85 31.01
N TRP A 94 -16.38 -0.04 29.96
CA TRP A 94 -17.23 -0.32 28.79
C TRP A 94 -16.67 -1.40 27.87
N LEU A 95 -15.35 -1.43 27.65
CA LEU A 95 -14.70 -2.35 26.71
C LEU A 95 -14.27 -3.68 27.35
N GLY A 96 -14.37 -3.82 28.68
CA GLY A 96 -13.98 -5.04 29.39
C GLY A 96 -12.46 -5.21 29.52
N GLU A 97 -11.72 -4.11 29.58
CA GLU A 97 -10.25 -4.06 29.82
C GLU A 97 -9.89 -3.97 31.30
#